data_AF-A0A151K1U4-F1
#
_entry.id   AF-A0A151K1U4-F1
#
_cell.length_a   1.000
_cell.length_b   1.000
_cell.length_c   1.000
_cell.angle_alpha   90.00
_cell.angle_beta   90.00
_cell.angle_gamma   90.00
#
_symmetry.space_group_name_H-M   'P 1'
#
loop_
_entity.id
_entity.type
_entity.pdbx_description
1 polymer ?
#
loop_
_entity_poly.entity_id
_entity_poly.type
_entity_poly.pdbx_seq_one_letter_code
_entity_poly.pdbx_strand_id
1 'polypeptide(L)'
;LLNAIRSLPNSNADPERMFSILSHVKNKKRNKLSSTSVNANCVFKSALNARGETCLNLMIDEKHLSLMSAQNLYASAAKKNKSTLTLYAADDNDVAGPSWAN
;
A
#
# COMPACT_ATOMS: atom_id res chain seq x y z
N LEU A 1 -17.94 32.89 7.77
CA LEU A 1 -17.13 33.51 6.69
C LEU A 1 -15.68 33.72 7.09
N LEU A 2 -15.39 34.48 8.15
CA LEU A 2 -14.01 34.80 8.60
C LEU A 2 -13.13 33.56 8.87
N ASN A 3 -13.67 32.53 9.52
CA ASN A 3 -12.91 31.30 9.80
C ASN A 3 -12.59 30.50 8.52
N ALA A 4 -13.46 30.53 7.51
CA ALA A 4 -13.22 29.88 6.22
C ALA A 4 -12.10 30.58 5.44
N ILE A 5 -12.03 31.91 5.53
CA ILE A 5 -10.93 32.69 4.93
C ILE A 5 -9.60 32.36 5.62
N ARG A 6 -9.61 32.23 6.97
CA ARG A 6 -8.41 31.85 7.73
C ARG A 6 -7.97 30.40 7.54
N SER A 7 -8.84 29.51 7.09
CA SER A 7 -8.47 28.14 6.75
C SER A 7 -7.76 28.00 5.40
N LEU A 8 -7.72 29.07 4.60
CA LEU A 8 -6.96 29.05 3.35
C LEU A 8 -5.46 29.07 3.66
N PRO A 9 -4.68 28.16 3.07
CA PRO A 9 -3.25 28.15 3.28
C PRO A 9 -2.62 29.42 2.70
N ASN A 10 -1.78 30.09 3.48
CA ASN A 10 -1.05 31.28 3.03
C ASN A 10 0.04 30.93 1.99
N SER A 11 0.45 29.67 1.92
CA SER A 11 1.43 29.18 0.95
C SER A 11 1.22 27.70 0.63
N ASN A 12 1.88 27.25 -0.43
CA ASN A 12 1.88 25.85 -0.87
C ASN A 12 3.00 25.01 -0.22
N ALA A 13 3.77 25.56 0.72
CA ALA A 13 4.97 24.92 1.26
C ALA A 13 4.70 23.55 1.90
N ASP A 14 3.56 23.39 2.58
CA ASP A 14 3.19 22.13 3.23
C ASP A 14 2.81 21.02 2.21
N PRO A 15 1.93 21.28 1.23
CA PRO A 15 1.75 20.37 0.10
C PRO A 15 3.06 20.02 -0.63
N GLU A 16 3.92 20.99 -0.91
CA GLU A 16 5.19 20.77 -1.62
C GLU A 16 6.16 19.87 -0.84
N ARG A 17 6.24 20.04 0.49
CA ARG A 17 7.02 19.16 1.36
C ARG A 17 6.53 17.71 1.29
N MET A 18 5.21 17.51 1.24
CA MET A 18 4.62 16.18 1.05
C MET A 18 4.95 15.59 -0.33
N PHE A 19 4.82 16.38 -1.38
CA PHE A 19 5.13 15.95 -2.75
C PHE A 19 6.61 15.65 -2.97
N SER A 20 7.50 16.35 -2.28
CA SER A 20 8.95 16.12 -2.37
C SER A 20 9.34 14.69 -1.98
N ILE A 21 8.70 14.14 -0.95
CA ILE A 21 8.90 12.74 -0.52
C ILE A 21 8.34 11.77 -1.58
N LEU A 22 7.20 12.11 -2.18
CA LEU A 22 6.54 11.28 -3.20
C LEU A 22 7.23 11.35 -4.57
N SER A 23 8.02 12.40 -4.85
CA SER A 23 8.73 12.58 -6.11
C SER A 23 9.64 11.39 -6.44
N HIS A 24 10.28 10.81 -5.42
CA HIS A 24 11.13 9.63 -5.56
C HIS A 24 10.35 8.38 -5.98
N VAL A 25 9.14 8.26 -5.45
CA VAL A 25 8.23 7.12 -5.64
C VAL A 25 7.43 7.26 -6.94
N LYS A 26 7.21 8.48 -7.42
CA LYS A 26 6.53 8.76 -8.69
C LYS A 26 7.46 8.68 -9.90
N ASN A 27 8.71 9.12 -9.77
CA ASN A 27 9.58 9.37 -10.93
C ASN A 27 10.67 8.31 -11.15
N LYS A 28 11.12 7.58 -10.13
CA LYS A 28 12.14 6.53 -10.34
C LYS A 28 11.53 5.30 -11.01
N LYS A 29 12.06 4.91 -12.18
CA LYS A 29 11.56 3.80 -13.02
C LYS A 29 11.34 2.48 -12.24
N ARG A 30 12.23 2.15 -11.29
CA ARG A 30 12.14 0.92 -10.47
C ARG A 30 11.14 1.01 -9.29
N ASN A 31 10.78 2.23 -8.87
CA ASN A 31 9.89 2.48 -7.73
C ASN A 31 8.59 3.16 -8.15
N LYS A 32 8.34 3.29 -9.46
CA LYS A 32 7.25 4.10 -10.00
C LYS A 32 5.92 3.49 -9.62
N LEU A 33 5.24 4.12 -8.68
CA LEU A 33 3.85 3.78 -8.36
C LEU A 33 2.90 4.37 -9.41
N SER A 34 1.72 3.75 -9.53
CA SER A 34 0.62 4.29 -10.34
C SER A 34 0.14 5.62 -9.76
N SER A 35 -0.50 6.46 -10.59
CA SER A 35 -1.11 7.72 -10.12
C SER A 35 -2.13 7.48 -9.01
N THR A 36 -2.93 6.41 -9.12
CA THR A 36 -3.90 5.99 -8.09
C THR A 36 -3.22 5.70 -6.76
N SER A 37 -2.12 4.94 -6.77
CA SER A 37 -1.37 4.61 -5.56
C SER A 37 -0.69 5.83 -4.94
N VAL A 38 -0.16 6.75 -5.75
CA VAL A 38 0.42 8.01 -5.26
C VAL A 38 -0.66 8.88 -4.58
N ASN A 39 -1.84 8.99 -5.20
CA ASN A 39 -2.95 9.76 -4.64
C ASN A 39 -3.45 9.17 -3.32
N ALA A 40 -3.64 7.84 -3.26
CA ALA A 40 -4.05 7.15 -2.05
C ALA A 40 -3.06 7.38 -0.89
N ASN A 41 -1.76 7.33 -1.19
CA ASN A 41 -0.71 7.61 -0.21
C ASN A 41 -0.78 9.07 0.30
N CYS A 42 -1.03 10.04 -0.59
CA CYS A 42 -1.24 11.44 -0.20
C CYS A 42 -2.41 11.58 0.79
N VAL A 43 -3.57 11.00 0.47
CA VAL A 43 -4.77 11.08 1.30
C VAL A 43 -4.52 10.41 2.66
N PHE A 44 -3.95 9.21 2.66
CA PHE A 44 -3.67 8.46 3.88
C PHE A 44 -2.70 9.22 4.79
N LYS A 45 -1.58 9.72 4.24
CA LYS A 45 -0.59 10.48 5.00
C LYS A 45 -1.17 11.79 5.55
N SER A 46 -1.96 12.50 4.76
CA SER A 46 -2.65 13.72 5.21
C SER A 46 -3.61 13.44 6.37
N ALA A 47 -4.39 12.35 6.28
CA ALA A 47 -5.30 11.94 7.33
C ALA A 47 -4.59 11.60 8.64
N LEU A 48 -3.44 10.90 8.57
CA LEU A 48 -2.63 10.61 9.74
C LEU A 48 -2.03 11.89 10.35
N ASN A 49 -1.47 12.77 9.51
CA ASN A 49 -0.91 14.04 9.97
C ASN A 49 -1.97 14.90 10.69
N ALA A 50 -3.20 14.95 10.15
CA ALA A 50 -4.30 15.67 10.77
C ALA A 50 -4.69 15.11 12.15
N ARG A 51 -4.41 13.83 12.41
CA ARG A 51 -4.61 13.17 13.71
C ARG A 51 -3.39 13.25 14.63
N GLY A 52 -2.26 13.78 14.16
CA GLY A 52 -0.97 13.72 14.88
C GLY A 52 -0.36 12.31 14.91
N GLU A 53 -0.79 11.44 14.00
CA GLU A 53 -0.37 10.05 13.89
C GLU A 53 0.62 9.87 12.72
N THR A 54 1.25 8.71 12.70
CA THR A 54 2.19 8.20 11.71
C THR A 54 1.82 6.76 11.39
N CYS A 55 2.36 6.21 10.31
CA CYS A 55 2.12 4.80 9.97
C CYS A 55 2.66 3.81 11.03
N LEU A 56 3.50 4.27 11.95
CA LEU A 56 4.12 3.43 12.99
C LEU A 56 3.35 3.45 14.30
N ASN A 57 2.61 4.51 14.60
CA ASN A 57 1.88 4.68 15.86
C ASN A 57 0.35 4.67 15.68
N LEU A 58 -0.14 4.53 14.44
CA LEU A 58 -1.56 4.34 14.16
C LEU A 58 -2.08 3.11 14.93
N MET A 59 -3.07 3.34 15.78
CA MET A 59 -3.77 2.26 16.47
C MET A 59 -4.81 1.64 15.54
N ILE A 60 -4.72 0.33 15.34
CA ILE A 60 -5.67 -0.40 14.50
C ILE A 60 -6.95 -0.65 15.29
N ASP A 61 -8.07 -0.12 14.81
CA ASP A 61 -9.40 -0.36 15.35
C ASP A 61 -10.11 -1.53 14.64
N GLU A 62 -11.20 -2.01 15.24
CA GLU A 62 -12.03 -3.08 14.67
C GLU A 62 -12.61 -2.71 13.30
N LYS A 63 -12.86 -1.42 13.06
CA LYS A 63 -13.41 -0.92 11.78
C LYS A 63 -12.38 -1.03 10.67
N HIS A 64 -11.10 -0.80 10.94
CA HIS A 64 -10.01 -1.00 10.01
C HIS A 64 -9.90 -2.48 9.62
N LEU A 65 -10.02 -3.38 10.60
CA LEU A 65 -9.99 -4.83 10.35
C LEU A 65 -11.20 -5.31 9.55
N SER A 66 -12.41 -4.83 9.84
CA SER A 66 -13.61 -5.21 9.10
C SER A 66 -13.56 -4.80 7.61
N LEU A 67 -12.83 -3.73 7.31
CA LEU A 67 -12.56 -3.30 5.94
C LEU A 67 -11.51 -4.16 5.22
N MET A 68 -10.64 -4.86 5.93
CA MET A 68 -9.62 -5.76 5.37
C MET A 68 -10.15 -7.17 5.06
N SER A 69 -11.43 -7.31 4.75
CA SER A 69 -12.02 -8.58 4.33
C SER A 69 -11.68 -8.90 2.87
N ALA A 70 -11.57 -10.19 2.52
CA ALA A 70 -11.34 -10.62 1.14
C ALA A 70 -12.42 -10.10 0.18
N GLN A 71 -13.66 -10.01 0.66
CA GLN A 71 -14.78 -9.46 -0.10
C GLN A 71 -14.54 -8.00 -0.50
N ASN A 72 -14.00 -7.18 0.40
CA ASN A 72 -13.74 -5.77 0.15
C ASN A 72 -12.45 -5.56 -0.67
N LEU A 73 -11.39 -6.33 -0.38
CA LEU A 73 -10.09 -6.19 -1.04
C LEU A 73 -10.10 -6.70 -2.49
N TYR A 74 -10.88 -7.75 -2.77
CA TYR A 74 -10.91 -8.42 -4.07
C TYR A 74 -12.28 -8.32 -4.76
N ALA A 75 -13.11 -7.34 -4.39
CA ALA A 75 -14.44 -7.13 -4.98
C ALA A 75 -14.41 -7.04 -6.52
N SER A 76 -13.35 -6.47 -7.08
CA SER A 76 -13.14 -6.30 -8.52
C SER A 76 -12.22 -7.35 -9.15
N ALA A 77 -11.67 -8.28 -8.36
CA ALA A 77 -10.88 -9.37 -8.91
C ALA A 77 -11.81 -10.26 -9.75
N ALA A 78 -11.47 -10.44 -11.02
CA ALA A 78 -12.19 -11.35 -11.89
C ALA A 78 -12.33 -12.70 -11.17
N LYS A 79 -13.56 -13.17 -10.97
CA LYS A 79 -13.83 -14.52 -10.48
C LYS A 79 -13.21 -15.49 -11.49
N LYS A 80 -11.96 -15.90 -11.27
CA LYS A 80 -11.40 -17.03 -11.98
C LYS A 80 -12.29 -18.21 -11.63
N ASN A 81 -12.91 -18.80 -12.64
CA ASN A 81 -13.52 -20.12 -12.49
C ASN A 81 -12.48 -21.01 -11.80
N LYS A 82 -12.88 -21.73 -10.76
CA LYS A 82 -12.01 -22.65 -10.03
C LYS A 82 -11.45 -23.65 -11.04
N SER A 83 -10.28 -23.37 -11.61
CA SER A 83 -9.50 -24.39 -12.27
C SER A 83 -9.00 -25.28 -11.14
N THR A 84 -9.41 -26.55 -11.15
CA THR A 84 -8.86 -27.58 -10.27
C THR A 84 -7.34 -27.61 -10.49
N LEU A 85 -6.59 -26.88 -9.67
CA LEU A 85 -5.15 -26.97 -9.65
C LEU A 85 -4.85 -28.21 -8.81
N THR A 86 -4.73 -29.36 -9.48
CA THR A 86 -4.17 -30.57 -8.88
C THR A 86 -2.72 -30.26 -8.52
N LEU A 87 -2.50 -29.85 -7.26
CA LEU A 87 -1.17 -29.83 -6.67
C LEU A 87 -0.76 -31.28 -6.48
N TYR A 88 0.04 -31.82 -7.41
CA TYR A 88 0.79 -33.03 -7.13
C TYR A 88 1.78 -32.69 -6.02
N ALA A 89 1.60 -33.30 -4.85
CA ALA A 89 2.65 -33.31 -3.85
C ALA A 89 3.88 -33.93 -4.51
N ALA A 90 5.01 -33.20 -4.50
CA ALA A 90 6.29 -33.83 -4.77
C ALA A 90 6.52 -34.81 -3.62
N ASP A 91 6.44 -36.10 -3.93
CA ASP A 91 6.84 -37.16 -3.02
C ASP A 91 8.34 -36.97 -2.75
N ASP A 92 8.69 -36.68 -1.49
CA ASP A 92 10.05 -36.51 -1.01
C ASP A 92 10.79 -37.85 -1.08
N ASN A 93 11.26 -38.26 -2.25
CA ASN A 93 12.17 -39.42 -2.39
C ASN A 93 13.08 -39.29 -3.63
N ASP A 94 14.02 -38.34 -3.59
CA ASP A 94 15.43 -38.55 -3.98
C ASP A 94 16.23 -37.25 -3.84
N VAL A 95 16.76 -37.00 -2.64
CA VAL A 95 17.83 -36.01 -2.47
C VAL A 95 19.13 -36.67 -2.92
N ALA A 96 19.45 -36.53 -4.21
CA ALA A 96 20.83 -36.64 -4.66
C ALA A 96 21.59 -35.41 -4.14
N GLY A 97 22.38 -35.59 -3.08
CA GLY A 97 23.20 -34.52 -2.51
C GLY A 97 24.23 -33.99 -3.52
N PRO A 98 24.66 -32.72 -3.39
CA PRO A 98 25.65 -32.14 -4.30
C PRO A 98 27.02 -32.79 -4.06
N SER A 99 27.57 -33.41 -5.11
CA SER A 99 28.97 -33.83 -5.17
C SER A 99 29.85 -32.58 -5.35
N TRP A 100 30.62 -32.23 -4.33
CA TRP A 100 31.70 -31.25 -4.43
C TRP A 100 32.98 -32.05 -4.65
N ALA A 101 33.46 -32.07 -5.89
CA ALA A 101 34.78 -32.61 -6.21
C ALA A 101 35.83 -31.50 -6.04
N ASN A 102 36.89 -31.82 -5.29
CA ASN A 102 38.11 -31.03 -5.09
C ASN A 102 38.90 -30.86 -6.39
#